data_AF-Q29QP5-F1
#
_entry.id   AF-Q29QP5-F1
#
_cell.length_a   1.000
_cell.length_b   1.000
_cell.length_c   1.000
_cell.angle_alpha   90.00
_cell.angle_beta   90.00
_cell.angle_gamma   90.00
#
_symmetry.space_group_name_H-M   'P 1'
#
loop_
_entity.id
_entity.type
_entity.pdbx_description
1 polymer ?
#
loop_
_entity_poly.entity_id
_entity_poly.type
_entity_poly.pdbx_seq_one_letter_code
_entity_poly.pdbx_strand_id
1 'polypeptide(L)'
;MLRENPPPRQKSWVGPTYRVTIIMLVIGQIQVSVAMEITPLKEFLADRYYLSLVQFVVSFLSIQLYGFFYHIIVKKPMWVRLLAGLWTYEVNTMSIMKPAKRAPYISLILSIFLTFLMMIISVIYGNSAIKHKKGLFTTRHKVILWSERIFVLTCFGIIVCAEMKRVIIEFPTLLVYTILSSVFVIVFGASMRKPNFYRQESTGDYILIGQLYYLNFFALYMGYVWTTASFIELMGWRADIHDIFVYLFYRKNIE
;
A
#
# COMPACT_ATOMS: atom_id res chain seq x y z
N MET A 1 26.12 -12.18 -40.23
CA MET A 1 27.10 -12.41 -39.15
C MET A 1 26.39 -12.20 -37.82
N LEU A 2 26.52 -13.22 -36.93
CA LEU A 2 26.03 -13.38 -35.56
C LEU A 2 24.60 -12.92 -35.23
N ARG A 3 23.64 -13.82 -35.49
CA ARG A 3 22.34 -13.84 -34.81
C ARG A 3 22.63 -14.00 -33.31
N GLU A 4 22.57 -12.91 -32.55
CA GLU A 4 22.57 -12.99 -31.09
C GLU A 4 21.40 -13.90 -30.68
N ASN A 5 21.72 -15.06 -30.12
CA ASN A 5 20.73 -15.92 -29.50
C ASN A 5 19.94 -15.06 -28.50
N PRO A 6 18.58 -15.12 -28.50
CA PRO A 6 17.82 -14.39 -27.50
C PRO A 6 18.32 -14.81 -26.11
N PRO A 7 18.53 -13.85 -25.18
CA PRO A 7 19.02 -14.19 -23.85
C PRO A 7 18.12 -15.27 -23.24
N PRO A 8 18.69 -16.24 -22.50
CA PRO A 8 17.94 -17.37 -21.96
C PRO A 8 16.70 -16.88 -21.23
N ARG A 9 15.56 -17.57 -21.45
CA ARG A 9 14.26 -17.24 -20.84
C ARG A 9 14.43 -17.02 -19.34
N GLN A 10 14.42 -15.76 -18.93
CA GLN A 10 14.62 -15.37 -17.55
C GLN A 10 13.43 -15.85 -16.71
N LYS A 11 13.71 -16.47 -15.56
CA LYS A 11 12.66 -16.81 -14.60
C LYS A 11 11.99 -15.51 -14.14
N SER A 12 10.71 -15.37 -14.46
CA SER A 12 9.91 -14.24 -14.01
C SER A 12 9.58 -14.43 -12.52
N TRP A 13 10.15 -13.57 -11.68
CA TRP A 13 9.87 -13.54 -10.25
C TRP A 13 8.60 -12.76 -9.90
N VAL A 14 7.85 -12.30 -10.92
CA VAL A 14 6.62 -11.50 -10.76
C VAL A 14 5.57 -12.23 -9.93
N GLY A 15 5.30 -13.50 -10.22
CA GLY A 15 4.32 -14.30 -9.48
C GLY A 15 4.65 -14.40 -7.98
N PRO A 16 5.87 -14.82 -7.61
CA PRO A 16 6.35 -14.76 -6.22
C PRO A 16 6.22 -13.39 -5.56
N THR A 17 6.53 -12.30 -6.27
CA THR A 17 6.40 -10.93 -5.76
C THR A 17 4.95 -10.58 -5.40
N TYR A 18 3.98 -10.88 -6.29
CA TYR A 18 2.56 -10.68 -6.00
C TYR A 18 2.10 -11.53 -4.83
N ARG A 19 2.57 -12.78 -4.72
CA ARG A 19 2.22 -13.65 -3.58
C ARG A 19 2.66 -13.05 -2.25
N VAL A 20 3.91 -12.58 -2.16
CA VAL A 20 4.42 -11.88 -0.95
C VAL A 20 3.57 -10.66 -0.64
N THR A 21 3.28 -9.85 -1.66
CA THR A 21 2.48 -8.62 -1.55
C THR A 21 1.08 -8.91 -0.99
N ILE A 22 0.37 -9.89 -1.55
CA ILE A 22 -1.00 -10.25 -1.14
C ILE A 22 -1.01 -10.77 0.30
N ILE A 23 -0.08 -11.66 0.67
CA ILE A 23 -0.01 -12.20 2.03
C ILE A 23 0.21 -11.06 3.04
N MET A 24 1.18 -10.18 2.78
CA MET A 24 1.46 -9.04 3.66
C MET A 24 0.29 -8.05 3.73
N LEU A 25 -0.40 -7.83 2.61
CA LEU A 25 -1.57 -6.95 2.52
C LEU A 25 -2.74 -7.48 3.35
N VAL A 26 -3.05 -8.77 3.23
CA VAL A 26 -4.12 -9.41 4.02
C VAL A 26 -3.81 -9.33 5.51
N ILE A 27 -2.58 -9.67 5.92
CA ILE A 27 -2.18 -9.55 7.33
C ILE A 27 -2.32 -8.11 7.80
N GLY A 28 -1.91 -7.13 6.98
CA GLY A 28 -1.97 -5.71 7.33
C GLY A 28 -3.40 -5.21 7.47
N GLN A 29 -4.31 -5.64 6.60
CA GLN A 29 -5.74 -5.31 6.68
C GLN A 29 -6.40 -5.92 7.92
N ILE A 30 -6.02 -7.15 8.30
CA ILE A 30 -6.47 -7.78 9.55
C ILE A 30 -5.94 -6.98 10.75
N GLN A 31 -4.66 -6.61 10.76
CA GLN A 31 -4.07 -5.77 11.82
C GLN A 31 -4.81 -4.43 11.96
N VAL A 32 -5.14 -3.78 10.83
CA VAL A 32 -5.94 -2.54 10.82
C VAL A 32 -7.30 -2.76 11.46
N SER A 33 -7.97 -3.84 11.10
CA SER A 33 -9.31 -4.16 11.61
C SER A 33 -9.27 -4.42 13.12
N VAL A 34 -8.29 -5.21 13.59
CA VAL A 34 -8.13 -5.55 15.01
C VAL A 34 -7.78 -4.32 15.85
N ALA A 35 -6.79 -3.52 15.44
CA ALA A 35 -6.40 -2.38 16.27
C ALA A 35 -7.37 -1.18 16.15
N MET A 36 -8.35 -1.22 15.22
CA MET A 36 -9.53 -0.36 15.33
C MET A 36 -10.50 -0.80 16.44
N GLU A 37 -10.52 -2.04 16.91
CA GLU A 37 -11.35 -2.43 18.06
C GLU A 37 -10.77 -1.98 19.40
N ILE A 38 -9.45 -1.73 19.44
CA ILE A 38 -8.74 -1.40 20.68
C ILE A 38 -8.92 0.08 21.01
N THR A 39 -10.00 0.40 21.73
CA THR A 39 -10.34 1.75 22.22
C THR A 39 -9.18 2.51 22.88
N PRO A 40 -8.38 1.95 23.81
CA PRO A 40 -7.29 2.71 24.46
C PRO A 40 -6.17 3.09 23.48
N LEU A 41 -5.95 2.30 22.43
CA LEU A 41 -4.95 2.60 21.40
C LEU A 41 -5.38 3.82 20.57
N LYS A 42 -6.70 3.95 20.31
CA LYS A 42 -7.28 5.10 19.60
C LYS A 42 -7.09 6.39 20.37
N GLU A 43 -7.45 6.39 21.65
CA GLU A 43 -7.34 7.58 22.51
C GLU A 43 -5.87 8.00 22.67
N PHE A 44 -4.97 7.04 22.89
CA PHE A 44 -3.54 7.33 23.04
C PHE A 44 -2.91 7.93 21.77
N LEU A 45 -3.31 7.47 20.58
CA LEU A 45 -2.77 7.96 19.31
C LEU A 45 -3.40 9.29 18.88
N ALA A 46 -4.66 9.57 19.25
CA ALA A 46 -5.34 10.82 18.93
C ALA A 46 -4.72 12.03 19.66
N ASP A 47 -4.24 11.83 20.89
CA ASP A 47 -3.72 12.94 21.71
C ASP A 47 -2.26 13.32 21.40
N ARG A 48 -1.52 12.51 20.63
CA ARG A 48 -0.05 12.63 20.53
C ARG A 48 0.47 12.63 19.08
N TYR A 49 0.13 13.66 18.33
CA TYR A 49 0.62 13.88 16.96
C TYR A 49 2.14 13.75 16.78
N TYR A 50 2.94 14.22 17.74
CA TYR A 50 4.40 14.12 17.65
C TYR A 50 4.89 12.66 17.63
N LEU A 51 4.24 11.77 18.39
CA LEU A 51 4.55 10.34 18.35
C LEU A 51 4.29 9.78 16.96
N SER A 52 3.21 10.24 16.33
CA SER A 52 2.88 9.89 14.96
C SER A 52 3.98 10.29 13.97
N LEU A 53 4.50 11.51 14.07
CA LEU A 53 5.57 11.97 13.19
C LEU A 53 6.88 11.20 13.44
N VAL A 54 7.24 10.97 14.72
CA VAL A 54 8.43 10.20 15.10
C VAL A 54 8.35 8.77 14.57
N GLN A 55 7.20 8.11 14.73
CA GLN A 55 7.01 6.74 14.26
C GLN A 55 7.15 6.66 12.73
N PHE A 56 6.62 7.66 12.01
CA PHE A 56 6.81 7.76 10.57
C PHE A 56 8.28 7.93 10.17
N VAL A 57 9.04 8.75 10.91
CA VAL A 57 10.49 8.88 10.69
C VAL A 57 11.21 7.56 10.94
N VAL A 58 10.88 6.82 12.01
CA VAL A 58 11.46 5.50 12.31
C VAL A 58 11.12 4.48 11.22
N SER A 59 9.88 4.50 10.70
CA SER A 59 9.45 3.70 9.55
C SER A 59 10.27 4.03 8.30
N PHE A 60 10.39 5.31 7.98
CA PHE A 60 11.14 5.75 6.81
C PHE A 60 12.61 5.33 6.90
N LEU A 61 13.26 5.54 8.05
CA LEU A 61 14.62 5.09 8.31
C LEU A 61 14.73 3.56 8.21
N SER A 62 13.78 2.81 8.76
CA SER A 62 13.78 1.34 8.71
C SER A 62 13.75 0.83 7.27
N ILE A 63 12.94 1.43 6.38
CA ILE A 63 12.89 1.07 4.95
C ILE A 63 14.22 1.40 4.26
N GLN A 64 14.75 2.61 4.48
CA GLN A 64 16.00 3.05 3.87
C GLN A 64 17.17 2.14 4.29
N LEU A 65 17.27 1.84 5.57
CA LEU A 65 18.28 0.93 6.12
C LEU A 65 18.09 -0.48 5.58
N TYR A 66 16.86 -0.99 5.52
CA TYR A 66 16.57 -2.31 4.98
C TYR A 66 16.95 -2.42 3.51
N GLY A 67 16.62 -1.43 2.68
CA GLY A 67 16.99 -1.37 1.27
C GLY A 67 18.51 -1.26 1.07
N PHE A 68 19.18 -0.42 1.85
CA PHE A 68 20.63 -0.24 1.81
C PHE A 68 21.39 -1.51 2.23
N PHE A 69 21.03 -2.09 3.37
CA PHE A 69 21.67 -3.29 3.93
C PHE A 69 21.13 -4.59 3.33
N TYR A 70 20.20 -4.55 2.37
CA TYR A 70 19.58 -5.74 1.79
C TYR A 70 20.62 -6.75 1.25
N HIS A 71 21.67 -6.25 0.60
CA HIS A 71 22.76 -7.06 0.06
C HIS A 71 23.57 -7.82 1.13
N ILE A 72 23.59 -7.31 2.37
CA ILE A 72 24.18 -7.96 3.54
C ILE A 72 23.15 -8.92 4.16
N ILE A 73 21.90 -8.48 4.34
CA ILE A 73 20.83 -9.25 4.95
C ILE A 73 20.57 -10.55 4.19
N VAL A 74 20.58 -10.54 2.85
CA VAL A 74 20.37 -11.75 2.03
C VAL A 74 21.40 -12.85 2.32
N LYS A 75 22.63 -12.48 2.69
CA LYS A 75 23.73 -13.40 3.04
C LYS A 75 23.63 -13.94 4.48
N LYS A 76 22.74 -13.39 5.31
CA LYS A 76 22.53 -13.84 6.69
C LYS A 76 21.60 -15.06 6.76
N PRO A 77 21.64 -15.83 7.87
CA PRO A 77 20.74 -16.96 8.06
C PRO A 77 19.26 -16.55 7.99
N MET A 78 18.41 -17.50 7.64
CA MET A 78 16.99 -17.28 7.36
C MET A 78 16.26 -16.53 8.48
N TRP A 79 16.55 -16.85 9.74
CA TRP A 79 15.95 -16.18 10.91
C TRP A 79 16.26 -14.69 10.97
N VAL A 80 17.48 -14.25 10.65
CA VAL A 80 17.84 -12.82 10.64
C VAL A 80 17.09 -12.08 9.54
N ARG A 81 16.92 -12.73 8.37
CA ARG A 81 16.14 -12.16 7.26
C ARG A 81 14.67 -12.02 7.63
N LEU A 82 14.12 -13.02 8.30
CA LEU A 82 12.74 -13.03 8.76
C LEU A 82 12.51 -11.96 9.83
N LEU A 83 13.41 -11.83 10.81
CA LEU A 83 13.32 -10.80 11.85
C LEU A 83 13.45 -9.38 11.26
N ALA A 84 14.41 -9.15 10.37
CA ALA A 84 14.55 -7.85 9.70
C ALA A 84 13.32 -7.51 8.84
N GLY A 85 12.78 -8.51 8.14
CA GLY A 85 11.56 -8.38 7.34
C GLY A 85 10.33 -8.09 8.19
N LEU A 86 10.15 -8.82 9.31
CA LEU A 86 9.06 -8.61 10.27
C LEU A 86 9.16 -7.25 10.94
N TRP A 87 10.35 -6.84 11.40
CA TRP A 87 10.56 -5.52 11.99
C TRP A 87 10.16 -4.42 11.01
N THR A 88 10.67 -4.49 9.78
CA THR A 88 10.37 -3.49 8.75
C THR A 88 8.87 -3.49 8.42
N TYR A 89 8.25 -4.68 8.34
CA TYR A 89 6.82 -4.81 8.13
C TYR A 89 6.02 -4.14 9.26
N GLU A 90 6.22 -4.55 10.52
CA GLU A 90 5.47 -4.07 11.68
C GLU A 90 5.61 -2.56 11.88
N VAL A 91 6.84 -2.04 11.86
CA VAL A 91 7.08 -0.60 12.06
C VAL A 91 6.37 0.23 11.00
N ASN A 92 6.41 -0.21 9.74
CA ASN A 92 5.73 0.50 8.66
C ASN A 92 4.21 0.37 8.76
N THR A 93 3.70 -0.84 9.01
CA THR A 93 2.26 -1.07 9.16
C THR A 93 1.69 -0.21 10.26
N MET A 94 2.31 -0.21 11.45
CA MET A 94 1.86 0.61 12.58
C MET A 94 1.94 2.11 12.27
N SER A 95 2.94 2.56 11.52
CA SER A 95 3.11 3.99 11.17
C SER A 95 1.99 4.53 10.29
N ILE A 96 1.42 3.68 9.44
CA ILE A 96 0.39 4.03 8.45
C ILE A 96 -1.01 3.75 9.02
N MET A 97 -1.15 2.70 9.84
CA MET A 97 -2.42 2.23 10.38
C MET A 97 -3.18 3.29 11.18
N LYS A 98 -2.47 4.22 11.82
CA LYS A 98 -2.97 5.21 12.80
C LYS A 98 -4.48 5.46 12.74
N PRO A 99 -5.25 4.96 13.72
CA PRO A 99 -6.69 5.15 13.78
C PRO A 99 -7.00 6.59 14.26
N ALA A 100 -6.67 7.60 13.45
CA ALA A 100 -6.90 8.99 13.81
C ALA A 100 -8.39 9.36 13.85
N LYS A 101 -9.24 8.62 13.11
CA LYS A 101 -10.70 8.69 13.21
C LYS A 101 -11.31 7.30 13.19
N ARG A 102 -12.51 7.13 13.76
CA ARG A 102 -13.32 5.91 13.56
C ARG A 102 -13.77 5.89 12.11
N ALA A 103 -13.05 5.18 11.26
CA ALA A 103 -13.55 4.87 9.93
C ALA A 103 -14.74 3.88 10.08
N PRO A 104 -15.90 4.14 9.45
CA PRO A 104 -16.99 3.17 9.45
C PRO A 104 -16.49 1.88 8.79
N TYR A 105 -16.94 0.71 9.25
CA TYR A 105 -16.51 -0.58 8.66
C TYR A 105 -16.75 -0.66 7.14
N ILE A 106 -17.75 0.07 6.65
CA ILE A 106 -18.03 0.22 5.22
C ILE A 106 -16.80 0.79 4.48
N SER A 107 -16.11 1.78 5.06
CA SER A 107 -14.86 2.31 4.52
C SER A 107 -13.78 1.24 4.43
N LEU A 108 -13.65 0.36 5.43
CA LEU A 108 -12.69 -0.74 5.37
C LEU A 108 -13.02 -1.72 4.25
N ILE A 109 -14.28 -2.16 4.18
CA ILE A 109 -14.73 -3.16 3.21
C ILE A 109 -14.57 -2.61 1.78
N LEU A 110 -15.01 -1.38 1.55
CA LEU A 110 -14.85 -0.70 0.27
C LEU A 110 -13.38 -0.55 -0.10
N SER A 111 -12.53 -0.18 0.87
CA SER A 111 -11.09 -0.01 0.65
C SER A 111 -10.40 -1.33 0.32
N ILE A 112 -10.82 -2.45 0.92
CA ILE A 112 -10.33 -3.79 0.55
C ILE A 112 -10.65 -4.05 -0.92
N PHE A 113 -11.91 -3.87 -1.32
CA PHE A 113 -12.35 -4.09 -2.70
C PHE A 113 -11.57 -3.20 -3.69
N LEU A 114 -11.47 -1.90 -3.41
CA LEU A 114 -10.75 -0.96 -4.27
C LEU A 114 -9.26 -1.30 -4.39
N THR A 115 -8.62 -1.72 -3.29
CA THR A 115 -7.20 -2.09 -3.30
C THR A 115 -6.94 -3.32 -4.19
N PHE A 116 -7.79 -4.36 -4.08
CA PHE A 116 -7.68 -5.54 -4.95
C PHE A 116 -8.05 -5.23 -6.40
N LEU A 117 -9.05 -4.36 -6.63
CA LEU A 117 -9.39 -3.88 -7.97
C LEU A 117 -8.19 -3.19 -8.63
N MET A 118 -7.49 -2.31 -7.91
CA MET A 118 -6.27 -1.66 -8.40
C MET A 118 -5.14 -2.64 -8.69
N MET A 119 -5.01 -3.69 -7.88
CA MET A 119 -4.08 -4.78 -8.15
C MET A 119 -4.42 -5.53 -9.44
N ILE A 120 -5.69 -5.83 -9.69
CA ILE A 120 -6.17 -6.45 -10.93
C ILE A 120 -5.89 -5.54 -12.13
N ILE A 121 -6.19 -4.24 -12.02
CA ILE A 121 -5.91 -3.25 -13.08
C ILE A 121 -4.41 -3.20 -13.38
N SER A 122 -3.57 -3.16 -12.34
CA SER A 122 -2.10 -3.21 -12.49
C SER A 122 -1.65 -4.48 -13.21
N VAL A 123 -2.27 -5.61 -12.87
CA VAL A 123 -2.03 -6.90 -13.52
C VAL A 123 -2.44 -6.86 -15.01
N ILE A 124 -3.60 -6.34 -15.35
CA ILE A 124 -4.06 -6.26 -16.75
C ILE A 124 -3.19 -5.30 -17.55
N TYR A 125 -2.98 -4.09 -17.03
CA TYR A 125 -2.20 -3.04 -17.70
C TYR A 125 -0.77 -3.50 -17.98
N GLY A 126 -0.08 -4.07 -17.00
CA GLY A 126 1.28 -4.56 -17.21
C GLY A 126 1.37 -5.72 -18.21
N ASN A 127 0.38 -6.61 -18.29
CA ASN A 127 0.36 -7.69 -19.28
C ASN A 127 0.18 -7.13 -20.71
N SER A 128 -0.71 -6.15 -20.88
CA SER A 128 -0.90 -5.47 -22.17
C SER A 128 0.34 -4.66 -22.55
N ALA A 129 0.95 -3.96 -21.59
CA ALA A 129 2.12 -3.13 -21.83
C ALA A 129 3.33 -3.92 -22.36
N ILE A 130 3.55 -5.14 -21.83
CA ILE A 130 4.64 -6.03 -22.31
C ILE A 130 4.41 -6.41 -23.77
N LYS A 131 3.19 -6.82 -24.12
CA LYS A 131 2.85 -7.28 -25.47
C LYS A 131 3.13 -6.21 -26.52
N HIS A 132 2.87 -4.95 -26.18
CA HIS A 132 3.05 -3.84 -27.10
C HIS A 132 4.43 -3.19 -27.03
N LYS A 133 5.32 -3.62 -26.12
CA LYS A 133 6.54 -2.87 -25.73
C LYS A 133 6.25 -1.38 -25.46
N LYS A 134 5.00 -1.07 -25.08
CA LYS A 134 4.47 0.28 -24.84
C LYS A 134 4.01 0.33 -23.40
N GLY A 135 4.36 1.39 -22.68
CA GLY A 135 3.99 1.56 -21.28
C GLY A 135 5.01 2.44 -20.56
N LEU A 136 4.60 3.04 -19.45
CA LEU A 136 5.47 3.80 -18.55
C LEU A 136 6.41 2.87 -17.77
N PHE A 137 7.16 2.02 -18.48
CA PHE A 137 8.16 1.16 -17.88
C PHE A 137 9.33 2.02 -17.42
N THR A 138 9.44 2.20 -16.12
CA THR A 138 10.60 2.88 -15.55
C THR A 138 11.69 1.86 -15.20
N THR A 139 12.92 2.32 -15.00
CA THR A 139 14.02 1.43 -14.61
C THR A 139 13.81 0.96 -13.17
N ARG A 140 14.36 -0.20 -12.79
CA ARG A 140 14.29 -0.71 -11.41
C ARG A 140 14.65 0.37 -10.38
N HIS A 141 15.79 1.04 -10.56
CA HIS A 141 16.25 2.09 -9.65
C HIS A 141 15.23 3.23 -9.54
N LYS A 142 14.62 3.63 -10.66
CA LYS A 142 13.57 4.64 -10.65
C LYS A 142 12.29 4.13 -9.97
N VAL A 143 11.86 2.88 -10.19
CA VAL A 143 10.69 2.31 -9.48
C VAL A 143 10.90 2.37 -7.98
N ILE A 144 12.07 1.94 -7.49
CA ILE A 144 12.38 1.92 -6.06
C ILE A 144 12.39 3.35 -5.49
N LEU A 145 13.08 4.27 -6.15
CA LEU A 145 13.15 5.67 -5.71
C LEU A 145 11.77 6.35 -5.71
N TRP A 146 10.97 6.16 -6.77
CA TRP A 146 9.61 6.70 -6.83
C TRP A 146 8.68 6.02 -5.82
N SER A 147 8.88 4.73 -5.55
CA SER A 147 8.15 3.98 -4.52
C SER A 147 8.35 4.61 -3.16
N GLU A 148 9.59 4.87 -2.78
CA GLU A 148 9.89 5.50 -1.50
C GLU A 148 9.31 6.92 -1.42
N ARG A 149 9.42 7.71 -2.49
CA ARG A 149 8.89 9.09 -2.53
C ARG A 149 7.37 9.15 -2.46
N ILE A 150 6.67 8.33 -3.25
CA ILE A 150 5.20 8.30 -3.28
C ILE A 150 4.66 7.70 -1.98
N PHE A 151 5.34 6.70 -1.42
CA PHE A 151 5.01 6.17 -0.11
C PHE A 151 5.10 7.26 0.96
N VAL A 152 6.21 7.99 1.01
CA VAL A 152 6.40 9.10 1.97
C VAL A 152 5.36 10.18 1.78
N LEU A 153 5.12 10.59 0.53
CA LEU A 153 4.15 11.64 0.19
C LEU A 153 2.74 11.25 0.61
N THR A 154 2.31 10.02 0.32
CA THR A 154 0.97 9.51 0.68
C THR A 154 0.80 9.42 2.18
N CYS A 155 1.78 8.85 2.89
CA CYS A 155 1.70 8.68 4.34
C CYS A 155 1.75 10.03 5.08
N PHE A 156 2.67 10.92 4.69
CA PHE A 156 2.76 12.26 5.25
C PHE A 156 1.49 13.06 4.94
N GLY A 157 0.98 12.94 3.70
CA GLY A 157 -0.29 13.52 3.29
C GLY A 157 -1.46 13.08 4.16
N ILE A 158 -1.61 11.77 4.41
CA ILE A 158 -2.62 11.23 5.32
C ILE A 158 -2.47 11.81 6.73
N ILE A 159 -1.25 11.80 7.28
CA ILE A 159 -0.97 12.30 8.63
C ILE A 159 -1.32 13.79 8.76
N VAL A 160 -0.91 14.62 7.79
CA VAL A 160 -1.21 16.06 7.80
C VAL A 160 -2.69 16.31 7.63
N CYS A 161 -3.35 15.65 6.67
CA CYS A 161 -4.79 15.80 6.42
C CYS A 161 -5.63 15.42 7.65
N ALA A 162 -5.27 14.35 8.35
CA ALA A 162 -5.96 13.92 9.56
C ALA A 162 -5.91 14.99 10.67
N GLU A 163 -4.82 15.75 10.76
CA GLU A 163 -4.67 16.84 11.74
C GLU A 163 -5.38 18.14 11.36
N MET A 164 -5.68 18.37 10.07
CA MET A 164 -6.27 19.64 9.66
C MET A 164 -7.64 19.90 10.30
N LYS A 165 -8.33 18.85 10.81
CA LYS A 165 -9.66 18.90 11.44
C LYS A 165 -10.71 19.66 10.61
N ARG A 166 -10.47 19.83 9.30
CA ARG A 166 -11.30 20.58 8.35
C ARG A 166 -11.62 19.66 7.18
N VAL A 167 -12.77 19.00 7.26
CA VAL A 167 -13.22 17.98 6.30
C VAL A 167 -13.22 18.49 4.85
N ILE A 168 -13.58 19.77 4.65
CA ILE A 168 -13.63 20.42 3.32
C ILE A 168 -12.27 20.47 2.62
N ILE A 169 -11.17 20.58 3.37
CA ILE A 169 -9.79 20.62 2.83
C ILE A 169 -9.16 19.23 2.88
N GLU A 170 -9.48 18.46 3.91
CA GLU A 170 -9.02 17.09 4.13
C GLU A 170 -9.41 16.18 2.95
N PHE A 171 -10.69 16.18 2.54
CA PHE A 171 -11.18 15.33 1.46
C PHE A 171 -10.47 15.54 0.11
N PRO A 172 -10.46 16.74 -0.50
CA PRO A 172 -9.82 16.93 -1.80
C PRO A 172 -8.32 16.62 -1.75
N THR A 173 -7.66 16.89 -0.63
CA THR A 173 -6.22 16.64 -0.47
C THR A 173 -5.93 15.14 -0.37
N LEU A 174 -6.70 14.40 0.44
CA LEU A 174 -6.63 12.94 0.51
C LEU A 174 -6.96 12.27 -0.83
N LEU A 175 -7.95 12.81 -1.56
CA LEU A 175 -8.32 12.33 -2.88
C LEU A 175 -7.15 12.44 -3.87
N VAL A 176 -6.45 13.58 -3.89
CA VAL A 176 -5.26 13.78 -4.74
C VAL A 176 -4.17 12.78 -4.40
N TYR A 177 -3.84 12.59 -3.12
CA TYR A 177 -2.82 11.61 -2.70
C TYR A 177 -3.23 10.17 -3.07
N THR A 178 -4.50 9.82 -2.88
CA THR A 178 -5.04 8.51 -3.23
C THR A 178 -4.98 8.25 -4.74
N ILE A 179 -5.29 9.24 -5.58
CA ILE A 179 -5.17 9.15 -7.04
C ILE A 179 -3.71 8.99 -7.47
N LEU A 180 -2.80 9.80 -6.93
CA LEU A 180 -1.37 9.69 -7.23
C LEU A 180 -0.81 8.30 -6.86
N SER A 181 -1.16 7.81 -5.68
CA SER A 181 -0.79 6.46 -5.24
C SER A 181 -1.39 5.37 -6.13
N SER A 182 -2.66 5.53 -6.55
CA SER A 182 -3.35 4.62 -7.48
C SER A 182 -2.62 4.50 -8.82
N VAL A 183 -2.24 5.63 -9.42
CA VAL A 183 -1.46 5.65 -10.67
C VAL A 183 -0.10 4.99 -10.46
N PHE A 184 0.55 5.28 -9.34
CA PHE A 184 1.86 4.73 -9.04
C PHE A 184 1.85 3.20 -8.88
N VAL A 185 0.89 2.60 -8.17
CA VAL A 185 0.84 1.12 -8.02
C VAL A 185 0.57 0.39 -9.34
N ILE A 186 -0.10 1.04 -10.29
CA ILE A 186 -0.27 0.54 -11.66
C ILE A 186 1.07 0.59 -12.41
N VAL A 187 1.76 1.72 -12.38
CA VAL A 187 3.06 1.91 -13.03
C VAL A 187 4.13 0.97 -12.44
N PHE A 188 4.14 0.81 -11.12
CA PHE A 188 5.02 -0.12 -10.42
C PHE A 188 4.75 -1.55 -10.90
N GLY A 189 3.49 -2.02 -10.86
CA GLY A 189 3.17 -3.39 -11.25
C GLY A 189 3.38 -3.68 -12.73
N ALA A 190 3.25 -2.68 -13.61
CA ALA A 190 3.72 -2.77 -14.99
C ALA A 190 5.24 -2.90 -15.07
N SER A 191 5.97 -2.05 -14.36
CA SER A 191 7.44 -2.02 -14.36
C SER A 191 8.08 -3.33 -13.89
N MET A 192 7.47 -4.01 -12.91
CA MET A 192 7.93 -5.33 -12.44
C MET A 192 7.98 -6.40 -13.54
N ARG A 193 7.19 -6.24 -14.60
CA ARG A 193 7.13 -7.21 -15.69
C ARG A 193 8.05 -6.88 -16.87
N LYS A 194 8.81 -5.79 -16.78
CA LYS A 194 9.86 -5.50 -17.74
C LYS A 194 10.88 -6.64 -17.76
N PRO A 195 11.37 -7.08 -18.94
CA PRO A 195 12.52 -7.98 -19.01
C PRO A 195 13.70 -7.40 -18.21
N ASN A 196 14.44 -8.26 -17.49
CA ASN A 196 15.59 -7.87 -16.66
C ASN A 196 15.26 -6.96 -15.45
N PHE A 197 14.00 -6.90 -14.99
CA PHE A 197 13.67 -6.09 -13.80
C PHE A 197 14.32 -6.64 -12.51
N TYR A 198 14.29 -7.95 -12.33
CA TYR A 198 14.85 -8.64 -11.17
C TYR A 198 16.35 -8.92 -11.35
N ARG A 199 17.12 -8.78 -10.27
CA ARG A 199 18.54 -9.16 -10.22
C ARG A 199 18.64 -10.68 -10.19
N GLN A 200 19.28 -11.25 -11.20
CA GLN A 200 19.44 -12.71 -11.32
C GLN A 200 20.29 -13.32 -10.20
N GLU A 201 21.22 -12.54 -9.66
CA GLU A 201 22.16 -12.98 -8.62
C GLU A 201 21.58 -12.96 -7.20
N SER A 202 20.37 -12.43 -7.01
CA SER A 202 19.76 -12.28 -5.68
C SER A 202 18.52 -13.17 -5.55
N THR A 203 18.68 -14.32 -4.89
CA THR A 203 17.59 -15.28 -4.63
C THR A 203 16.44 -14.71 -3.79
N GLY A 204 16.59 -13.53 -3.19
CA GLY A 204 15.56 -12.87 -2.40
C GLY A 204 14.92 -11.65 -3.06
N ASP A 205 15.35 -11.23 -4.26
CA ASP A 205 14.99 -9.91 -4.83
C ASP A 205 13.47 -9.67 -4.92
N TYR A 206 12.70 -10.73 -5.15
CA TYR A 206 11.23 -10.70 -5.18
C TYR A 206 10.59 -10.37 -3.83
N ILE A 207 11.26 -10.68 -2.71
CA ILE A 207 10.81 -10.34 -1.36
C ILE A 207 10.95 -8.84 -1.13
N LEU A 208 12.11 -8.25 -1.48
CA LEU A 208 12.33 -6.81 -1.35
C LEU A 208 11.35 -6.01 -2.21
N ILE A 209 11.22 -6.38 -3.49
CA ILE A 209 10.28 -5.72 -4.40
C ILE A 209 8.84 -5.94 -3.92
N GLY A 210 8.52 -7.13 -3.39
CA GLY A 210 7.20 -7.44 -2.84
C GLY A 210 6.86 -6.61 -1.62
N GLN A 211 7.83 -6.37 -0.73
CA GLN A 211 7.68 -5.51 0.44
C GLN A 211 7.46 -4.05 0.03
N LEU A 212 8.27 -3.51 -0.90
CA LEU A 212 8.07 -2.15 -1.41
C LEU A 212 6.70 -1.99 -2.08
N TYR A 213 6.28 -3.00 -2.82
CA TYR A 213 4.98 -2.97 -3.49
C TYR A 213 3.82 -3.07 -2.50
N TYR A 214 3.95 -3.94 -1.49
CA TYR A 214 3.04 -4.01 -0.35
C TYR A 214 2.90 -2.66 0.35
N LEU A 215 4.00 -1.97 0.65
CA LEU A 215 3.95 -0.69 1.34
C LEU A 215 3.14 0.36 0.59
N ASN A 216 3.29 0.44 -0.73
CA ASN A 216 2.49 1.35 -1.55
C ASN A 216 1.02 0.93 -1.60
N PHE A 217 0.73 -0.37 -1.69
CA PHE A 217 -0.65 -0.85 -1.63
C PHE A 217 -1.31 -0.64 -0.27
N PHE A 218 -0.55 -0.78 0.82
CA PHE A 218 -1.06 -0.57 2.15
C PHE A 218 -1.27 0.92 2.44
N ALA A 219 -0.36 1.79 1.98
CA ALA A 219 -0.58 3.22 2.00
C ALA A 219 -1.79 3.63 1.14
N LEU A 220 -1.97 3.01 -0.03
CA LEU A 220 -3.16 3.22 -0.87
C LEU A 220 -4.44 2.74 -0.19
N TYR A 221 -4.41 1.57 0.45
CA TYR A 221 -5.52 1.03 1.22
C TYR A 221 -5.95 2.02 2.31
N MET A 222 -5.00 2.50 3.12
CA MET A 222 -5.29 3.52 4.14
C MET A 222 -5.75 4.84 3.50
N GLY A 223 -5.20 5.22 2.35
CA GLY A 223 -5.67 6.35 1.55
C GLY A 223 -7.15 6.23 1.18
N TYR A 224 -7.60 5.07 0.72
CA TYR A 224 -9.02 4.79 0.46
C TYR A 224 -9.86 4.84 1.74
N VAL A 225 -9.38 4.26 2.84
CA VAL A 225 -10.11 4.25 4.12
C VAL A 225 -10.38 5.67 4.58
N TRP A 226 -9.36 6.53 4.58
CA TRP A 226 -9.51 7.92 5.00
C TRP A 226 -10.31 8.75 4.00
N THR A 227 -10.05 8.62 2.70
CA THR A 227 -10.80 9.38 1.69
C THR A 227 -12.29 9.04 1.74
N THR A 228 -12.65 7.76 1.92
CA THR A 228 -14.05 7.34 2.05
C THR A 228 -14.65 7.77 3.38
N ALA A 229 -13.90 7.72 4.49
CA ALA A 229 -14.36 8.23 5.77
C ALA A 229 -14.64 9.75 5.74
N SER A 230 -13.71 10.55 5.21
CA SER A 230 -13.89 12.00 5.06
C SER A 230 -15.01 12.33 4.07
N PHE A 231 -15.24 11.50 3.05
CA PHE A 231 -16.38 11.64 2.14
C PHE A 231 -17.72 11.41 2.84
N ILE A 232 -17.83 10.34 3.65
CA ILE A 232 -19.03 10.05 4.45
C ILE A 232 -19.30 11.19 5.44
N GLU A 233 -18.25 11.70 6.09
CA GLU A 233 -18.31 12.85 7.00
C GLU A 233 -18.79 14.13 6.27
N LEU A 234 -18.26 14.39 5.06
CA LEU A 234 -18.64 15.53 4.23
C LEU A 234 -20.11 15.47 3.77
N MET A 235 -20.59 14.27 3.44
CA MET A 235 -21.98 14.04 3.02
C MET A 235 -22.98 14.04 4.20
N GLY A 236 -22.49 14.06 5.44
CA GLY A 236 -23.33 13.92 6.64
C GLY A 236 -24.04 12.57 6.72
N TRP A 237 -23.54 11.55 6.02
CA TRP A 237 -24.16 10.23 6.02
C TRP A 237 -23.88 9.50 7.33
N ARG A 238 -24.95 9.16 8.07
CA ARG A 238 -24.87 8.16 9.14
C ARG A 238 -24.85 6.77 8.51
N ALA A 239 -23.68 6.35 8.06
CA ALA A 239 -23.50 5.05 7.45
C ALA A 239 -23.29 3.99 8.55
N ASP A 240 -24.39 3.49 9.13
CA ASP A 240 -24.34 2.30 9.98
C ASP A 240 -24.51 1.04 9.11
N ILE A 241 -23.81 -0.06 9.41
CA ILE A 241 -23.86 -1.29 8.59
C ILE A 241 -25.30 -1.80 8.47
N HIS A 242 -26.07 -1.63 9.56
CA HIS A 242 -27.47 -1.98 9.63
C HIS A 242 -28.30 -1.20 8.58
N ASP A 243 -28.05 0.10 8.40
CA ASP A 243 -28.81 0.93 7.46
C ASP A 243 -28.53 0.56 6.01
N ILE A 244 -27.30 0.17 5.66
CA ILE A 244 -26.98 -0.30 4.30
C ILE A 244 -27.61 -1.67 4.03
N PHE A 245 -27.59 -2.60 5.00
CA PHE A 245 -28.26 -3.90 4.86
C PHE A 245 -29.77 -3.73 4.72
N VAL A 246 -30.37 -2.85 5.54
CA VAL A 246 -31.79 -2.51 5.43
C VAL A 246 -32.07 -1.84 4.09
N TYR A 247 -31.25 -0.90 3.60
CA TYR A 247 -31.50 -0.21 2.33
C TYR A 247 -31.33 -1.13 1.09
N LEU A 248 -30.36 -2.05 1.11
CA LEU A 248 -30.08 -2.97 0.01
C LEU A 248 -31.02 -4.18 -0.03
N PHE A 249 -31.40 -4.73 1.13
CA PHE A 249 -32.21 -5.95 1.19
C PHE A 249 -33.66 -5.70 1.60
N TYR A 250 -33.92 -4.68 2.41
CA TYR A 250 -35.27 -4.23 2.73
C TYR A 250 -35.60 -3.00 1.90
N ARG A 251 -36.02 -3.24 0.65
CA ARG A 251 -36.79 -2.23 -0.09
C ARG A 251 -38.05 -1.97 0.74
N LYS A 252 -38.01 -0.97 1.62
CA LYS A 252 -39.20 -0.48 2.30
C LYS A 252 -40.12 -0.04 1.18
N ASN A 253 -41.22 -0.76 0.99
CA ASN A 253 -42.31 -0.37 0.11
C ASN A 253 -42.66 1.08 0.50
N ILE A 254 -42.24 2.02 -0.34
CA ILE A 254 -42.72 3.39 -0.29
C ILE A 254 -43.99 3.33 -1.15
N GLU A 255 -45.13 3.40 -0.46
CA GLU A 255 -46.39 3.89 -1.02
C GLU A 255 -46.20 5.29 -1.63
#